data_AF-A0A1C5R8I8-F1
#
_entry.id   AF-A0A1C5R8I8-F1
#
_cell.length_a   1.000
_cell.length_b   1.000
_cell.length_c   1.000
_cell.angle_alpha   90.00
_cell.angle_beta   90.00
_cell.angle_gamma   90.00
#
_symmetry.space_group_name_H-M   'P 1'
#
loop_
_entity.id
_entity.type
_entity.pdbx_description
1 polymer ?
#
loop_
_entity_poly.entity_id
_entity_poly.type
_entity_poly.pdbx_seq_one_letter_code
_entity_poly.pdbx_strand_id
1 'polypeptide(L)'
;MKKKIIALMGMAVISCALLMGCGSKAETPAAETTTEAENSDEETAKTEETAEPEKADAEEPAAPALEDGVYTADFNTDSSMFHVNEFYEGKGTLTVKDGQMTIHVVMPSKNIVNLYEGLAEDAQKDGAELLQPTVETVDFGDGTEPEEANAFDVPVPALDEEFDLALIGTKGVWYDHKVSVSNPELLQD
;
A
#
# COMPACT_ATOMS: atom_id res chain seq x y z
N MET A 1 37.36 16.85 28.83
CA MET A 1 37.16 17.60 30.11
C MET A 1 36.96 19.08 29.80
N LYS A 2 36.23 19.81 30.66
CA LYS A 2 35.85 21.24 30.52
C LYS A 2 34.85 21.44 29.35
N LYS A 3 33.53 21.65 29.56
CA LYS A 3 32.78 22.64 30.40
C LYS A 3 32.98 24.07 29.88
N LYS A 4 31.97 24.95 29.78
CA LYS A 4 30.48 24.90 29.91
C LYS A 4 29.98 26.33 29.54
N ILE A 5 28.69 26.66 29.83
CA ILE A 5 28.24 27.98 30.36
C ILE A 5 28.15 29.13 29.32
N ILE A 6 27.13 30.00 29.30
CA ILE A 6 25.76 30.04 29.89
C ILE A 6 24.96 31.16 29.14
N ALA A 7 23.67 31.42 29.42
CA ALA A 7 22.98 32.61 28.87
C ALA A 7 21.42 32.62 28.93
N LEU A 8 20.90 32.67 30.16
CA LEU A 8 19.74 33.46 30.66
C LEU A 8 19.20 34.63 29.77
N MET A 9 17.93 35.10 29.85
CA MET A 9 16.69 34.70 30.58
C MET A 9 15.49 35.58 30.13
N GLY A 10 14.25 35.24 30.51
CA GLY A 10 13.06 36.13 30.47
C GLY A 10 11.77 35.39 30.01
N MET A 11 10.76 35.04 30.82
CA MET A 11 9.96 35.75 31.86
C MET A 11 8.89 36.68 31.22
N ALA A 12 7.59 36.70 31.59
CA ALA A 12 6.84 36.11 32.73
C ALA A 12 5.47 35.49 32.27
N VAL A 13 4.92 34.44 32.88
CA VAL A 13 3.97 34.40 34.04
C VAL A 13 2.70 35.26 33.90
N ILE A 14 1.49 34.64 33.94
CA ILE A 14 0.34 34.92 34.85
C ILE A 14 -0.87 34.03 34.50
N SER A 15 -1.76 33.77 35.47
CA SER A 15 -2.73 32.66 35.49
C SER A 15 -4.20 33.07 35.34
N CYS A 16 -5.05 32.08 35.00
CA CYS A 16 -6.45 31.90 35.38
C CYS A 16 -7.50 33.02 35.14
N ALA A 17 -8.52 32.69 34.34
CA ALA A 17 -9.89 33.16 34.54
C ALA A 17 -10.86 31.97 34.36
N LEU A 18 -11.76 31.76 35.33
CA LEU A 18 -12.86 30.79 35.26
C LEU A 18 -14.14 31.51 34.86
N LEU A 19 -14.96 30.91 34.00
CA LEU A 19 -16.40 31.16 33.96
C LEU A 19 -17.16 29.84 33.80
N MET A 20 -17.95 29.50 34.81
CA MET A 20 -19.02 28.51 34.72
C MET A 20 -20.28 29.19 34.19
N GLY A 21 -21.04 28.52 33.32
CA GLY A 21 -22.37 28.96 32.88
C GLY A 21 -23.28 27.75 32.73
N CYS A 22 -24.30 27.63 33.59
CA CYS A 22 -25.17 26.46 33.65
C CYS A 22 -26.65 26.84 33.60
N GLY A 23 -27.40 26.14 32.75
CA GLY A 23 -28.80 25.73 32.93
C GLY A 23 -29.88 26.75 33.35
N SER A 24 -30.76 27.09 32.40
CA SER A 24 -32.24 27.17 32.57
C SER A 24 -32.85 27.19 31.16
N LYS A 25 -33.64 26.21 30.71
CA LYS A 25 -34.94 25.69 31.20
C LYS A 25 -36.08 26.70 31.07
N ALA A 26 -36.84 26.54 29.99
CA ALA A 26 -38.23 26.95 29.86
C ALA A 26 -38.95 25.94 28.96
N GLU A 27 -39.76 25.05 29.54
CA GLU A 27 -40.89 24.42 28.84
C GLU A 27 -42.05 25.45 28.74
N THR A 28 -43.24 25.25 28.15
CA THR A 28 -44.06 24.11 27.66
C THR A 28 -45.14 24.77 26.73
N PRO A 29 -46.33 24.20 26.40
CA PRO A 29 -46.77 22.82 26.16
C PRO A 29 -47.56 22.62 24.84
N ALA A 30 -47.90 21.35 24.57
CA ALA A 30 -49.19 20.87 24.02
C ALA A 30 -49.58 21.10 22.54
N ALA A 31 -50.37 20.21 21.91
CA ALA A 31 -50.63 18.78 22.15
C ALA A 31 -51.48 18.15 21.00
N GLU A 32 -51.58 16.81 21.00
CA GLU A 32 -52.67 15.98 20.43
C GLU A 32 -52.77 15.84 18.89
N THR A 33 -53.27 14.74 18.28
CA THR A 33 -53.52 13.31 18.68
C THR A 33 -53.83 12.50 17.37
N THR A 34 -54.00 11.16 17.45
CA THR A 34 -54.44 10.17 16.41
C THR A 34 -53.34 9.73 15.41
N THR A 35 -52.99 8.46 15.11
CA THR A 35 -53.69 7.14 14.95
C THR A 35 -54.73 7.10 13.80
N GLU A 36 -55.13 5.97 13.17
CA GLU A 36 -54.98 4.48 13.26
C GLU A 36 -55.28 3.92 11.82
N ALA A 37 -54.98 2.71 11.30
CA ALA A 37 -54.25 1.48 11.72
C ALA A 37 -54.00 0.51 10.50
N GLU A 38 -53.20 -0.56 10.68
CA GLU A 38 -53.39 -1.94 10.09
C GLU A 38 -53.34 -2.18 8.54
N ASN A 39 -53.22 -3.42 7.97
CA ASN A 39 -53.04 -4.79 8.50
C ASN A 39 -52.34 -5.78 7.50
N SER A 40 -52.03 -7.00 8.00
CA SER A 40 -51.98 -8.35 7.36
C SER A 40 -51.30 -8.59 5.99
N ASP A 41 -50.37 -9.56 5.89
CA ASP A 41 -50.57 -11.03 5.71
C ASP A 41 -51.22 -11.43 4.36
N GLU A 42 -50.49 -12.20 3.54
CA GLU A 42 -50.84 -13.62 3.33
C GLU A 42 -49.59 -14.46 2.99
N GLU A 43 -49.62 -15.72 3.37
CA GLU A 43 -48.66 -16.78 3.07
C GLU A 43 -48.67 -17.16 1.58
N THR A 44 -47.52 -17.56 1.01
CA THR A 44 -47.55 -18.46 -0.16
C THR A 44 -46.27 -19.29 -0.25
N ALA A 45 -46.34 -20.55 0.18
CA ALA A 45 -45.26 -21.50 -0.05
C ALA A 45 -45.25 -21.95 -1.52
N LYS A 46 -44.08 -21.92 -2.17
CA LYS A 46 -43.81 -22.73 -3.36
C LYS A 46 -42.49 -23.48 -3.21
N THR A 47 -42.59 -24.78 -2.98
CA THR A 47 -41.48 -25.72 -3.11
C THR A 47 -41.11 -25.86 -4.58
N GLU A 48 -39.84 -25.69 -4.93
CA GLU A 48 -39.33 -26.10 -6.24
C GLU A 48 -37.90 -26.60 -6.09
N GLU A 49 -37.75 -27.92 -6.21
CA GLU A 49 -36.52 -28.69 -6.18
C GLU A 49 -35.81 -28.57 -7.53
N THR A 50 -34.50 -28.26 -7.55
CA THR A 50 -33.50 -28.75 -8.54
C THR A 50 -32.11 -28.15 -8.27
N ALA A 51 -31.08 -28.99 -8.39
CA ALA A 51 -29.65 -28.68 -8.53
C ALA A 51 -28.98 -27.81 -7.46
N GLU A 52 -28.22 -28.47 -6.58
CA GLU A 52 -26.89 -27.95 -6.24
C GLU A 52 -26.09 -27.75 -7.54
N PRO A 53 -25.38 -26.62 -7.73
CA PRO A 53 -24.26 -26.62 -8.65
C PRO A 53 -23.18 -27.51 -8.02
N GLU A 54 -22.86 -28.64 -8.65
CA GLU A 54 -21.63 -29.36 -8.31
C GLU A 54 -20.49 -28.35 -8.40
N LYS A 55 -19.79 -28.12 -7.28
CA LYS A 55 -18.55 -27.35 -7.27
C LYS A 55 -17.51 -28.20 -8.00
N ALA A 56 -17.51 -28.08 -9.32
CA ALA A 56 -16.42 -28.55 -10.15
C ALA A 56 -15.18 -27.79 -9.68
N ASP A 57 -14.36 -28.46 -8.88
CA ASP A 57 -12.97 -28.09 -8.67
C ASP A 57 -12.27 -28.30 -10.01
N ALA A 58 -12.42 -27.30 -10.87
CA ALA A 58 -11.48 -27.03 -11.92
C ALA A 58 -10.18 -26.67 -11.20
N GLU A 59 -9.28 -27.65 -11.07
CA GLU A 59 -7.86 -27.39 -10.92
C GLU A 59 -7.45 -26.54 -12.13
N GLU A 60 -7.49 -25.22 -11.95
CA GLU A 60 -6.89 -24.27 -12.86
C GLU A 60 -5.43 -24.70 -13.02
N PRO A 61 -4.96 -24.95 -14.26
CA PRO A 61 -3.68 -25.60 -14.47
C PRO A 61 -2.58 -24.69 -13.96
N ALA A 62 -2.06 -25.00 -12.77
CA ALA A 62 -1.03 -24.23 -12.10
C ALA A 62 0.08 -23.92 -13.09
N ALA A 63 0.37 -22.62 -13.27
CA ALA A 63 1.39 -22.18 -14.21
C ALA A 63 2.70 -22.94 -13.92
N PRO A 64 3.42 -23.40 -14.95
CA PRO A 64 4.65 -24.15 -14.74
C PRO A 64 5.62 -23.29 -13.92
N ALA A 65 5.93 -23.75 -12.71
CA ALA A 65 6.77 -23.01 -11.78
C ALA A 65 8.09 -22.65 -12.46
N LEU A 66 8.47 -21.37 -12.36
CA LEU A 66 9.72 -20.88 -12.92
C LEU A 66 10.89 -21.54 -12.17
N GLU A 67 11.88 -22.04 -12.91
CA GLU A 67 13.05 -22.70 -12.33
C GLU A 67 13.93 -21.69 -11.56
N ASP A 68 14.72 -22.18 -10.60
CA ASP A 68 15.67 -21.35 -9.84
C ASP A 68 16.68 -20.67 -10.79
N GLY A 69 16.80 -19.34 -10.72
CA GLY A 69 17.57 -18.55 -11.67
C GLY A 69 17.43 -17.03 -11.49
N VAL A 70 18.04 -16.28 -12.41
CA VAL A 70 17.96 -14.80 -12.48
C VAL A 70 17.42 -14.40 -13.86
N TYR A 71 16.48 -13.48 -13.88
CA TYR A 71 15.69 -13.10 -15.05
C TYR A 71 15.56 -11.57 -15.12
N THR A 72 15.46 -11.00 -16.31
CA THR A 72 14.79 -9.70 -16.47
C THR A 72 13.29 -9.94 -16.56
N ALA A 73 12.48 -9.18 -15.84
CA ALA A 73 11.03 -9.25 -15.92
C ALA A 73 10.41 -7.85 -15.98
N ASP A 74 9.29 -7.70 -16.66
CA ASP A 74 8.54 -6.44 -16.75
C ASP A 74 7.84 -6.16 -15.41
N PHE A 75 7.99 -4.93 -14.89
CA PHE A 75 7.37 -4.48 -13.63
C PHE A 75 6.28 -3.46 -13.94
N ASN A 76 5.03 -3.92 -14.04
CA ASN A 76 3.89 -3.09 -14.37
C ASN A 76 3.29 -2.45 -13.11
N THR A 77 2.73 -1.25 -13.25
CA THR A 77 2.01 -0.55 -12.17
C THR A 77 0.76 0.16 -12.72
N ASP A 78 -0.18 0.48 -11.85
CA ASP A 78 -1.38 1.27 -12.17
C ASP A 78 -1.12 2.80 -12.35
N SER A 79 0.12 3.26 -12.16
CA SER A 79 0.42 4.67 -11.87
C SER A 79 1.70 5.17 -12.53
N SER A 80 1.58 6.18 -13.40
CA SER A 80 2.74 6.86 -14.00
C SER A 80 3.56 7.71 -13.02
N MET A 81 3.32 7.61 -11.70
CA MET A 81 4.19 8.17 -10.65
C MET A 81 4.98 7.09 -9.90
N PHE A 82 4.66 5.81 -10.11
CA PHE A 82 5.36 4.67 -9.56
C PHE A 82 5.81 3.78 -10.71
N HIS A 83 7.06 3.91 -11.12
CA HIS A 83 7.64 3.13 -12.21
C HIS A 83 9.12 2.91 -11.92
N VAL A 84 9.75 1.93 -12.57
CA VAL A 84 11.23 1.80 -12.52
C VAL A 84 11.90 2.96 -13.25
N ASN A 85 13.19 3.16 -12.99
CA ASN A 85 14.01 4.12 -13.74
C ASN A 85 13.93 3.83 -15.24
N GLU A 86 13.79 4.87 -16.08
CA GLU A 86 13.60 4.72 -17.52
C GLU A 86 14.78 4.04 -18.23
N PHE A 87 15.98 4.08 -17.62
CA PHE A 87 17.16 3.34 -18.07
C PHE A 87 16.96 1.82 -18.14
N TYR A 88 16.09 1.24 -17.30
CA TYR A 88 15.79 -0.21 -17.30
C TYR A 88 14.54 -0.57 -18.12
N GLU A 89 14.05 0.35 -18.97
CA GLU A 89 12.99 0.10 -19.98
C GLU A 89 11.67 -0.51 -19.43
N GLY A 90 11.34 -0.29 -18.15
CA GLY A 90 10.15 -0.87 -17.51
C GLY A 90 10.39 -2.19 -16.76
N LYS A 91 11.64 -2.69 -16.76
CA LYS A 91 12.02 -4.00 -16.21
C LYS A 91 12.73 -3.90 -14.85
N GLY A 92 12.71 -5.00 -14.11
CA GLY A 92 13.54 -5.26 -12.94
C GLY A 92 14.25 -6.62 -13.04
N THR A 93 15.15 -6.90 -12.09
CA THR A 93 15.87 -8.18 -12.01
C THR A 93 15.14 -9.12 -11.08
N LEU A 94 14.41 -10.09 -11.65
CA LEU A 94 13.70 -11.13 -10.92
C LEU A 94 14.66 -12.26 -10.54
N THR A 95 14.80 -12.52 -9.23
CA THR A 95 15.47 -13.72 -8.71
C THR A 95 14.41 -14.74 -8.31
N VAL A 96 14.59 -15.98 -8.78
CA VAL A 96 13.82 -17.16 -8.39
C VAL A 96 14.74 -18.09 -7.61
N LYS A 97 14.33 -18.49 -6.40
CA LYS A 97 15.12 -19.42 -5.57
C LYS A 97 14.27 -20.20 -4.58
N ASP A 98 14.46 -21.52 -4.49
CA ASP A 98 13.70 -22.40 -3.60
C ASP A 98 12.17 -22.18 -3.74
N GLY A 99 11.69 -21.91 -4.96
CA GLY A 99 10.29 -21.58 -5.27
C GLY A 99 9.79 -20.20 -4.78
N GLN A 100 10.64 -19.38 -4.19
CA GLN A 100 10.34 -17.98 -3.84
C GLN A 100 10.81 -17.04 -4.95
N MET A 101 10.09 -15.93 -5.13
CA MET A 101 10.37 -14.94 -6.17
C MET A 101 10.53 -13.55 -5.56
N THR A 102 11.51 -12.78 -6.03
CA THR A 102 11.75 -11.40 -5.59
C THR A 102 12.30 -10.60 -6.76
N ILE A 103 11.66 -9.48 -7.09
CA ILE A 103 12.11 -8.58 -8.15
C ILE A 103 12.86 -7.39 -7.53
N HIS A 104 14.09 -7.18 -7.98
CA HIS A 104 14.86 -6.00 -7.67
C HIS A 104 14.52 -4.88 -8.66
N VAL A 105 14.02 -3.75 -8.16
CA VAL A 105 13.55 -2.61 -8.96
C VAL A 105 14.22 -1.30 -8.54
N VAL A 106 14.93 -0.68 -9.48
CA VAL A 106 15.57 0.63 -9.30
C VAL A 106 14.56 1.74 -9.63
N MET A 107 14.34 2.69 -8.72
CA MET A 107 13.40 3.80 -8.89
C MET A 107 14.00 4.95 -9.72
N PRO A 108 13.19 5.90 -10.23
CA PRO A 108 13.69 7.00 -11.04
C PRO A 108 14.48 8.04 -10.23
N SER A 109 14.40 7.99 -8.89
CA SER A 109 15.13 8.85 -7.95
C SER A 109 14.93 8.39 -6.50
N LYS A 110 15.62 9.01 -5.54
CA LYS A 110 15.42 8.79 -4.09
C LYS A 110 14.09 9.34 -3.52
N ASN A 111 13.12 9.69 -4.36
CA ASN A 111 11.86 10.31 -3.91
C ASN A 111 10.85 9.30 -3.34
N ILE A 112 10.94 8.02 -3.72
CA ILE A 112 10.24 6.90 -3.08
C ILE A 112 11.15 6.41 -1.94
N VAL A 113 10.67 6.46 -0.71
CA VAL A 113 11.51 6.36 0.50
C VAL A 113 11.42 4.96 1.14
N ASN A 114 10.24 4.35 1.14
CA ASN A 114 10.04 2.93 1.45
C ASN A 114 8.88 2.38 0.59
N LEU A 115 8.82 1.05 0.48
CA LEU A 115 7.65 0.31 0.00
C LEU A 115 7.10 -0.58 1.13
N TYR A 116 5.89 -1.10 0.95
CA TYR A 116 5.26 -2.08 1.84
C TYR A 116 4.42 -3.06 1.03
N GLU A 117 4.65 -4.37 1.22
CA GLU A 117 3.86 -5.44 0.62
C GLU A 117 2.46 -5.46 1.26
N GLY A 118 1.42 -5.12 0.49
CA GLY A 118 0.09 -4.84 1.00
C GLY A 118 -0.29 -3.35 0.96
N LEU A 119 -1.27 -2.96 1.79
CA LEU A 119 -1.96 -1.67 1.70
C LEU A 119 -1.32 -0.56 2.56
N ALA A 120 -1.54 0.68 2.13
CA ALA A 120 -1.11 1.91 2.79
C ALA A 120 -1.68 2.07 4.21
N GLU A 121 -2.86 1.50 4.49
CA GLU A 121 -3.41 1.49 5.86
C GLU A 121 -2.55 0.61 6.78
N ASP A 122 -2.13 -0.57 6.32
CA ASP A 122 -1.34 -1.53 7.08
C ASP A 122 0.12 -1.07 7.24
N ALA A 123 0.70 -0.44 6.21
CA ALA A 123 2.03 0.20 6.24
C ALA A 123 2.20 1.26 7.35
N GLN A 124 1.10 1.74 7.94
CA GLN A 124 1.07 2.75 9.01
C GLN A 124 0.83 2.14 10.41
N LYS A 125 0.69 0.83 10.54
CA LYS A 125 0.40 0.14 11.82
C LYS A 125 1.69 -0.26 12.55
N ASP A 126 1.63 -0.28 13.88
CA ASP A 126 2.76 -0.69 14.72
C ASP A 126 3.19 -2.12 14.38
N GLY A 127 4.42 -2.29 13.89
CA GLY A 127 4.98 -3.59 13.50
C GLY A 127 4.93 -3.90 11.99
N ALA A 128 4.52 -2.96 11.14
CA ALA A 128 4.66 -3.11 9.68
C ALA A 128 6.14 -3.23 9.28
N GLU A 129 6.49 -4.31 8.58
CA GLU A 129 7.84 -4.54 8.06
C GLU A 129 7.99 -3.86 6.70
N LEU A 130 8.62 -2.68 6.69
CA LEU A 130 8.77 -1.85 5.47
C LEU A 130 9.98 -2.29 4.65
N LEU A 131 9.80 -2.47 3.34
CA LEU A 131 10.87 -2.74 2.39
C LEU A 131 11.83 -1.52 2.37
N GLN A 132 13.07 -1.73 2.83
CA GLN A 132 14.09 -0.70 2.95
C GLN A 132 14.83 -0.50 1.62
N PRO A 133 15.15 0.74 1.23
CA PRO A 133 15.87 0.99 -0.02
C PRO A 133 17.36 0.61 0.07
N THR A 134 17.90 0.00 -0.98
CA THR A 134 19.31 0.20 -1.34
C THR A 134 19.46 1.56 -2.03
N VAL A 135 20.70 2.06 -2.10
CA VAL A 135 21.04 3.27 -2.86
C VAL A 135 22.00 2.86 -3.96
N GLU A 136 21.64 3.17 -5.20
CA GLU A 136 22.38 2.74 -6.39
C GLU A 136 22.68 3.93 -7.30
N THR A 137 23.74 3.82 -8.10
CA THR A 137 24.16 4.86 -9.05
C THR A 137 23.85 4.39 -10.47
N VAL A 138 22.97 5.12 -11.15
CA VAL A 138 22.56 4.85 -12.54
C VAL A 138 23.41 5.72 -13.46
N ASP A 139 24.24 5.07 -14.29
CA ASP A 139 24.95 5.71 -15.40
C ASP A 139 24.15 5.47 -16.68
N PHE A 140 23.55 6.54 -17.22
CA PHE A 140 22.70 6.47 -18.40
C PHE A 140 23.45 6.22 -19.71
N GLY A 141 24.80 6.29 -19.71
CA GLY A 141 25.64 6.01 -20.87
C GLY A 141 25.58 7.04 -22.02
N ASP A 142 24.71 8.05 -21.92
CA ASP A 142 24.55 9.12 -22.93
C ASP A 142 25.55 10.29 -22.75
N GLY A 143 26.26 10.31 -21.62
CA GLY A 143 27.21 11.36 -21.24
C GLY A 143 26.65 12.40 -20.26
N THR A 144 25.47 12.16 -19.67
CA THR A 144 25.03 12.85 -18.45
C THR A 144 25.86 12.44 -17.22
N GLU A 145 25.75 13.19 -16.12
CA GLU A 145 26.35 12.80 -14.84
C GLU A 145 25.50 11.70 -14.20
N PRO A 146 26.07 10.58 -13.70
CA PRO A 146 25.31 9.52 -13.08
C PRO A 146 24.48 9.97 -11.87
N GLU A 147 23.22 9.55 -11.81
CA GLU A 147 22.31 9.91 -10.71
C GLU A 147 22.19 8.81 -9.67
N GLU A 148 21.91 9.18 -8.41
CA GLU A 148 21.63 8.20 -7.36
C GLU A 148 20.12 7.93 -7.24
N ALA A 149 19.73 6.67 -7.38
CA ALA A 149 18.39 6.16 -7.14
C ALA A 149 18.26 5.47 -5.79
N ASN A 150 17.02 5.27 -5.33
CA ASN A 150 16.70 4.20 -4.38
C ASN A 150 16.29 2.96 -5.19
N ALA A 151 16.66 1.77 -4.75
CA ALA A 151 16.17 0.52 -5.32
C ALA A 151 15.61 -0.40 -4.23
N PHE A 152 14.73 -1.32 -4.60
CA PHE A 152 13.98 -2.16 -3.67
C PHE A 152 13.92 -3.61 -4.13
N ASP A 153 14.13 -4.53 -3.19
CA ASP A 153 13.80 -5.94 -3.35
C ASP A 153 12.32 -6.14 -2.97
N VAL A 154 11.48 -6.46 -3.95
CA VAL A 154 10.02 -6.61 -3.81
C VAL A 154 9.64 -8.09 -3.91
N PRO A 155 9.03 -8.70 -2.88
CA PRO A 155 8.49 -10.06 -2.97
C PRO A 155 7.43 -10.17 -4.08
N VAL A 156 7.43 -11.27 -4.82
CA VAL A 156 6.51 -11.51 -5.93
C VAL A 156 5.66 -12.76 -5.60
N PRO A 157 4.37 -12.63 -5.27
CA PRO A 157 3.55 -13.77 -4.84
C PRO A 157 3.19 -14.71 -6.01
N ALA A 158 2.99 -14.14 -7.20
CA ALA A 158 2.69 -14.85 -8.45
C ALA A 158 3.18 -14.02 -9.65
N LEU A 159 3.37 -14.67 -10.80
CA LEU A 159 3.65 -14.02 -12.08
C LEU A 159 2.34 -13.76 -12.84
N ASP A 160 2.33 -12.70 -13.64
CA ASP A 160 1.19 -12.25 -14.46
C ASP A 160 -0.10 -11.91 -13.66
N GLU A 161 -0.02 -11.86 -12.33
CA GLU A 161 -1.10 -11.47 -11.39
C GLU A 161 -0.82 -10.11 -10.72
N GLU A 162 -1.88 -9.37 -10.38
CA GLU A 162 -1.78 -8.08 -9.65
C GLU A 162 -1.77 -8.26 -8.13
N PHE A 163 -0.79 -7.66 -7.46
CA PHE A 163 -0.70 -7.59 -5.99
C PHE A 163 -0.63 -6.14 -5.49
N ASP A 164 -0.93 -5.95 -4.20
CA ASP A 164 -0.90 -4.64 -3.53
C ASP A 164 0.53 -4.30 -3.08
N LEU A 165 1.02 -3.12 -3.46
CA LEU A 165 2.33 -2.61 -3.07
C LEU A 165 2.25 -1.12 -2.76
N ALA A 166 2.07 -0.77 -1.49
CA ALA A 166 2.01 0.61 -1.06
C ALA A 166 3.39 1.28 -1.08
N LEU A 167 3.44 2.57 -1.43
CA LEU A 167 4.66 3.38 -1.42
C LEU A 167 4.52 4.61 -0.52
N ILE A 168 5.63 5.04 0.09
CA ILE A 168 5.73 6.35 0.77
C ILE A 168 6.79 7.23 0.12
N GLY A 169 6.36 8.39 -0.35
CA GLY A 169 7.25 9.41 -0.88
C GLY A 169 7.83 10.35 0.18
N THR A 170 8.80 11.18 -0.19
CA THR A 170 9.41 12.24 0.65
C THR A 170 8.43 13.24 1.29
N LYS A 171 7.17 13.25 0.84
CA LYS A 171 6.07 14.04 1.41
C LYS A 171 5.44 13.44 2.68
N GLY A 172 5.79 12.20 3.05
CA GLY A 172 5.26 11.53 4.23
C GLY A 172 3.81 11.03 4.08
N VAL A 173 3.37 10.79 2.84
CA VAL A 173 2.04 10.26 2.50
C VAL A 173 2.22 8.90 1.83
N TRP A 174 1.48 7.90 2.30
CA TRP A 174 1.37 6.60 1.67
C TRP A 174 0.34 6.60 0.54
N TYR A 175 0.59 5.81 -0.50
CA TYR A 175 -0.31 5.57 -1.63
C TYR A 175 -0.39 4.07 -1.91
N ASP A 176 -1.61 3.55 -2.05
CA ASP A 176 -1.88 2.20 -2.55
C ASP A 176 -1.66 2.15 -4.06
N HIS A 177 -1.05 1.06 -4.55
CA HIS A 177 -0.88 0.77 -5.96
C HIS A 177 -1.04 -0.73 -6.22
N LYS A 178 -1.66 -1.08 -7.35
CA LYS A 178 -1.53 -2.40 -7.96
C LYS A 178 -0.28 -2.47 -8.82
N VAL A 179 0.44 -3.58 -8.68
CA VAL A 179 1.62 -3.92 -9.48
C VAL A 179 1.56 -5.38 -9.92
N SER A 180 2.24 -5.71 -11.02
CA SER A 180 2.41 -7.11 -11.47
C SER A 180 3.78 -7.33 -12.09
N VAL A 181 4.28 -8.56 -11.99
CA VAL A 181 5.54 -8.98 -12.62
C VAL A 181 5.23 -9.98 -13.72
N SER A 182 5.66 -9.68 -14.94
CA SER A 182 5.31 -10.45 -16.15
C SER A 182 6.51 -10.69 -17.05
N ASN A 183 6.39 -11.62 -17.99
CA ASN A 183 7.38 -11.88 -19.05
C ASN A 183 8.84 -12.04 -18.52
N PRO A 184 9.11 -13.09 -17.70
CA PRO A 184 10.46 -13.37 -17.22
C PRO A 184 11.36 -13.95 -18.31
N GLU A 185 12.38 -13.20 -18.71
CA GLU A 185 13.39 -13.58 -19.70
C GLU A 185 14.70 -13.94 -18.97
N LEU A 186 15.20 -15.17 -19.14
CA LEU A 186 16.37 -15.69 -18.41
C LEU A 186 17.63 -14.88 -18.72
N LEU A 187 18.25 -14.31 -17.69
CA LEU A 187 19.51 -13.58 -17.80
C LEU A 187 20.65 -14.60 -18.03
N GLN A 188 21.34 -14.51 -19.17
CA GLN A 188 22.43 -15.41 -19.52
C GLN A 188 23.79 -14.76 -19.19
N ASP A 189 24.64 -15.51 -18.45
CA ASP A 189 26.05 -15.19 -18.16
C ASP A 189 26.97 -15.30 -19.40
#